data_AF-A0AA38RP84-F1
#
_entry.id   AF-A0AA38RP84-F1
#
_cell.length_a   1.000
_cell.length_b   1.000
_cell.length_c   1.000
_cell.angle_alpha   90.00
_cell.angle_beta   90.00
_cell.angle_gamma   90.00
#
_symmetry.space_group_name_H-M   'P 1'
#
loop_
_entity.id
_entity.type
_entity.pdbx_description
1 polymer ?
#
loop_
_entity_poly.entity_id
_entity_poly.type
_entity_poly.pdbx_seq_one_letter_code
_entity_poly.pdbx_strand_id
1 'polypeptide(L)'
;MATPSAPPNPPSEGAGPANSEPKYGGYTRFEIELEFVQSLANPYYLNHLAAQKFLQQPAFVAYLAYLQYWSKPPYLKYLTYPGPTLKNLELLQQERFRQDIISPDLVSALVQEGLKAAVEWHEKE
;
A
#
# COMPACT_ATOMS: atom_id res chain seq x y z
N MET A 1 -23.48 1.10 2.47
CA MET A 1 -22.55 1.39 1.36
C MET A 1 -21.55 2.39 1.90
N ALA A 2 -20.29 1.98 2.14
CA ALA A 2 -19.26 2.93 2.53
C ALA A 2 -18.89 3.75 1.29
N THR A 3 -19.26 5.02 1.27
CA THR A 3 -18.80 5.96 0.24
C THR A 3 -17.27 6.02 0.29
N PRO A 4 -16.54 5.94 -0.83
CA PRO A 4 -15.10 6.14 -0.80
C PRO A 4 -14.85 7.56 -0.28
N SER A 5 -14.24 7.65 0.89
CA SER A 5 -13.83 8.93 1.46
C SER A 5 -12.81 9.58 0.52
N ALA A 6 -12.86 10.89 0.35
CA ALA A 6 -11.85 11.60 -0.44
C ALA A 6 -10.44 11.35 0.16
N PRO A 7 -9.38 11.32 -0.67
CA PRO A 7 -8.02 11.20 -0.18
C PRO A 7 -7.67 12.39 0.73
N PRO A 8 -6.91 12.18 1.82
CA PRO A 8 -6.50 13.26 2.71
C PRO A 8 -5.59 14.26 1.98
N ASN A 9 -5.61 15.53 2.39
CA ASN A 9 -4.69 16.52 1.84
C ASN A 9 -3.25 16.20 2.28
N PRO A 10 -2.26 16.31 1.39
CA PRO A 10 -0.86 16.11 1.76
C PRO A 10 -0.40 17.19 2.75
N PRO A 11 0.58 16.91 3.62
CA PRO A 11 1.08 17.86 4.62
C PRO A 11 1.58 19.20 4.04
N SER A 12 1.99 19.20 2.77
CA SER A 12 2.55 20.38 2.09
C SER A 12 1.50 21.36 1.54
N GLU A 13 0.22 21.00 1.44
CA GLU A 13 -0.83 21.85 0.82
C GLU A 13 -1.67 22.68 1.81
N GLY A 14 -1.09 23.00 2.98
CA GLY A 14 -1.60 24.04 3.86
C GLY A 14 -2.49 23.52 4.99
N ALA A 15 -1.93 23.54 6.19
CA ALA A 15 -2.68 23.53 7.44
C ALA A 15 -3.45 24.85 7.58
N GLY A 16 -4.59 24.97 6.90
CA GLY A 16 -5.58 26.00 7.20
C GLY A 16 -6.26 25.69 8.55
N PRO A 17 -6.69 26.71 9.32
CA PRO A 17 -7.25 26.55 10.68
C PRO A 17 -8.61 25.81 10.74
N ALA A 18 -9.12 25.28 9.61
CA ALA A 18 -10.36 24.53 9.51
C ALA A 18 -10.17 22.99 9.52
N ASN A 19 -8.93 22.49 9.42
CA ASN A 19 -8.63 21.05 9.33
C ASN A 19 -8.06 20.50 10.65
N SER A 20 -8.82 20.57 11.74
CA SER A 20 -8.56 19.71 12.90
C SER A 20 -9.00 18.28 12.56
N GLU A 21 -8.27 17.62 11.66
CA GLU A 21 -8.50 16.21 11.35
C GLU A 21 -8.36 15.38 12.64
N PRO A 22 -9.30 14.47 12.92
CA PRO A 22 -9.17 13.58 14.07
C PRO A 22 -7.84 12.83 14.02
N LYS A 23 -7.04 12.97 15.08
CA LYS A 23 -5.81 12.21 15.24
C LYS A 23 -6.12 10.88 15.92
N TYR A 24 -5.59 9.81 15.36
CA TYR A 24 -5.71 8.46 15.91
C TYR A 24 -4.36 8.08 16.51
N GLY A 25 -4.31 7.99 17.84
CA GLY A 25 -3.05 7.70 18.54
C GLY A 25 -1.96 8.76 18.33
N GLY A 26 -2.33 9.99 17.97
CA GLY A 26 -1.40 11.08 17.68
C GLY A 26 -1.08 11.27 16.19
N TYR A 27 -1.47 10.33 15.33
CA TYR A 27 -1.22 10.36 13.90
C TYR A 27 -2.45 10.79 13.09
N THR A 28 -2.20 11.50 12.01
CA THR A 28 -3.22 11.85 11.00
C THR A 28 -3.60 10.61 10.17
N ARG A 29 -4.74 10.68 9.50
CA ARG A 29 -5.14 9.63 8.56
C ARG A 29 -4.11 9.45 7.45
N PHE A 30 -3.55 10.56 6.95
CA PHE A 30 -2.50 10.54 5.93
C PHE A 30 -1.29 9.70 6.36
N GLU A 31 -0.78 9.92 7.58
CA GLU A 31 0.39 9.19 8.09
C GLU A 31 0.08 7.69 8.24
N ILE A 32 -1.10 7.35 8.76
CA ILE A 32 -1.54 5.97 8.93
C ILE A 32 -1.69 5.27 7.57
N GLU A 33 -2.33 5.92 6.60
CA GLU A 33 -2.49 5.38 5.24
C GLU A 33 -1.13 5.23 4.54
N LEU A 34 -0.20 6.16 4.76
CA LEU A 34 1.15 6.12 4.20
C LEU A 34 1.96 4.95 4.75
N GLU A 35 2.00 4.77 6.07
CA GLU A 35 2.68 3.63 6.70
C GLU A 35 2.07 2.30 6.25
N PHE A 36 0.74 2.22 6.22
CA PHE A 36 0.05 1.04 5.76
C PHE A 36 0.39 0.70 4.31
N VAL A 37 0.33 1.67 3.39
CA VAL A 37 0.64 1.42 1.97
C VAL A 37 2.09 0.99 1.80
N GLN A 38 3.04 1.63 2.48
CA GLN A 38 4.44 1.21 2.42
C GLN A 38 4.67 -0.20 2.98
N SER A 39 3.89 -0.64 3.97
CA SER A 39 3.98 -2.01 4.50
C SER A 39 3.60 -3.08 3.45
N LEU A 40 2.80 -2.72 2.43
CA LEU A 40 2.44 -3.63 1.33
C LEU A 40 3.62 -3.97 0.41
N ALA A 41 4.73 -3.22 0.50
CA ALA A 41 5.97 -3.59 -0.18
C ALA A 41 6.55 -4.92 0.31
N ASN A 42 6.23 -5.34 1.54
CA ASN A 42 6.74 -6.57 2.14
C ASN A 42 5.86 -7.79 1.79
N PRO A 43 6.36 -8.77 1.00
CA PRO A 43 5.57 -9.95 0.62
C PRO A 43 5.11 -10.79 1.81
N TYR A 44 5.88 -10.84 2.91
CA TYR A 44 5.47 -11.56 4.12
C TYR A 44 4.26 -10.91 4.80
N TYR A 45 4.12 -9.59 4.72
CA TYR A 45 2.95 -8.90 5.23
C TYR A 45 1.71 -9.20 4.37
N LEU A 46 1.86 -9.28 3.05
CA LEU A 46 0.77 -9.71 2.17
C LEU A 46 0.30 -11.12 2.48
N ASN A 47 1.24 -12.03 2.73
CA ASN A 47 0.93 -13.39 3.15
C ASN A 47 0.17 -13.42 4.49
N HIS A 48 0.60 -12.61 5.45
CA HIS A 48 -0.10 -12.45 6.73
C HIS A 48 -1.54 -11.97 6.52
N LEU A 49 -1.76 -10.94 5.70
CA LEU A 49 -3.10 -10.44 5.37
C LEU A 49 -3.98 -11.51 4.70
N ALA A 50 -3.40 -12.35 3.84
CA ALA A 50 -4.10 -13.47 3.21
C ALA A 50 -4.47 -14.56 4.22
N ALA A 51 -3.53 -14.94 5.10
CA ALA A 51 -3.77 -15.94 6.15
C ALA A 51 -4.86 -15.51 7.14
N GLN A 52 -4.94 -14.22 7.45
CA GLN A 52 -6.01 -13.62 8.27
C GLN A 52 -7.33 -13.40 7.49
N LYS A 53 -7.39 -13.80 6.21
CA LYS A 53 -8.55 -13.67 5.32
C LYS A 53 -9.02 -12.23 5.07
N PHE A 54 -8.18 -11.22 5.35
CA PHE A 54 -8.52 -9.83 5.04
C PHE A 54 -8.66 -9.60 3.54
N LEU A 55 -7.83 -10.25 2.73
CA LEU A 55 -7.87 -10.12 1.25
C LEU A 55 -9.14 -10.70 0.60
N GLN A 56 -9.97 -11.43 1.35
CA GLN A 56 -11.25 -11.95 0.87
C GLN A 56 -12.43 -11.03 1.23
N GLN A 57 -12.22 -10.06 2.12
CA GLN A 57 -13.28 -9.17 2.58
C GLN A 57 -13.54 -8.06 1.54
N PRO A 58 -14.76 -7.93 1.01
CA PRO A 58 -15.07 -6.92 -0.01
C PRO A 58 -14.77 -5.49 0.44
N ALA A 59 -14.99 -5.19 1.73
CA ALA A 59 -14.67 -3.89 2.30
C ALA A 59 -13.16 -3.58 2.28
N PHE A 60 -12.33 -4.58 2.57
CA PHE A 60 -10.87 -4.43 2.53
C PHE A 60 -10.35 -4.31 1.09
N VAL A 61 -10.91 -5.08 0.16
CA VAL A 61 -10.58 -4.95 -1.27
C VAL A 61 -10.94 -3.57 -1.80
N ALA A 62 -12.10 -3.03 -1.43
CA ALA A 62 -12.50 -1.66 -1.79
C ALA A 62 -11.54 -0.62 -1.19
N TYR A 63 -11.01 -0.87 0.02
CA TYR A 63 -10.01 -0.01 0.64
C TYR A 63 -8.66 -0.05 -0.09
N LEU A 64 -8.19 -1.23 -0.51
CA LEU A 64 -7.00 -1.35 -1.35
C LEU A 64 -7.17 -0.65 -2.70
N ALA A 65 -8.37 -0.71 -3.31
CA ALA A 65 -8.69 0.03 -4.52
C ALA A 65 -8.67 1.55 -4.27
N TYR A 66 -9.19 2.01 -3.13
CA TYR A 66 -9.09 3.41 -2.72
C TYR A 66 -7.63 3.86 -2.62
N LEU A 67 -6.75 3.09 -1.99
CA LEU A 67 -5.33 3.42 -1.81
C LEU A 67 -4.53 3.55 -3.12
N GLN A 68 -5.09 3.18 -4.27
CA GLN A 68 -4.45 3.41 -5.57
C GLN A 68 -4.16 4.89 -5.85
N TYR A 69 -4.78 5.84 -5.12
CA TYR A 69 -4.46 7.26 -5.25
C TYR A 69 -2.99 7.58 -4.94
N TRP A 70 -2.29 6.76 -4.14
CA TRP A 70 -0.86 6.93 -3.83
C TRP A 70 0.05 6.85 -5.07
N SER A 71 -0.42 6.25 -6.16
CA SER A 71 0.28 6.24 -7.46
C SER A 71 0.29 7.59 -8.18
N LYS A 72 -0.52 8.55 -7.74
CA LYS A 72 -0.73 9.85 -8.41
C LYS A 72 0.00 10.99 -7.67
N PRO A 73 0.47 12.03 -8.38
CA PRO A 73 0.80 13.29 -7.75
C PRO A 73 -0.43 13.88 -7.01
N PRO A 74 -0.26 14.60 -5.89
CA PRO A 74 0.98 14.96 -5.19
C PRO A 74 1.51 13.90 -4.19
N TYR A 75 0.88 12.72 -4.12
CA TYR A 75 1.11 11.71 -3.08
C TYR A 75 2.34 10.82 -3.31
N LEU A 76 2.61 10.50 -4.58
CA LEU A 76 3.68 9.59 -4.98
C LEU A 76 5.04 9.90 -4.33
N LYS A 77 5.37 11.19 -4.18
CA LYS A 77 6.65 11.66 -3.62
C LYS A 77 6.90 11.28 -2.16
N TYR A 78 5.87 10.86 -1.43
CA TYR A 78 5.99 10.47 -0.02
C TYR A 78 6.31 8.97 0.16
N LEU A 79 6.26 8.17 -0.90
CA LEU A 79 6.62 6.75 -0.83
C LEU A 79 8.14 6.58 -0.83
N THR A 80 8.68 5.88 0.18
CA THR A 80 10.11 5.57 0.26
C THR A 80 10.52 4.56 -0.82
N TYR A 81 9.67 3.56 -1.09
CA TYR A 81 9.91 2.50 -2.05
C TYR A 81 8.73 2.36 -3.02
N PRO A 82 8.55 3.31 -3.96
CA PRO A 82 7.35 3.36 -4.80
C PRO A 82 7.19 2.12 -5.68
N GLY A 83 8.28 1.56 -6.23
CA GLY A 83 8.22 0.40 -7.13
C GLY A 83 7.54 -0.83 -6.50
N PRO A 84 8.14 -1.46 -5.47
CA PRO A 84 7.56 -2.63 -4.81
C PRO A 84 6.19 -2.36 -4.20
N THR A 85 6.01 -1.18 -3.61
CA THR A 85 4.74 -0.78 -2.98
C THR A 85 3.59 -0.74 -3.99
N LEU A 86 3.77 0.01 -5.08
CA LEU A 86 2.73 0.19 -6.09
C LEU A 86 2.47 -1.08 -6.89
N LYS A 87 3.53 -1.82 -7.24
CA LYS A 87 3.40 -3.12 -7.90
C LYS A 87 2.54 -4.08 -7.08
N ASN A 88 2.83 -4.23 -5.79
CA ASN A 88 2.05 -5.11 -4.93
C ASN A 88 0.61 -4.62 -4.76
N LEU A 89 0.40 -3.31 -4.61
CA LEU A 89 -0.94 -2.71 -4.52
C LEU A 89 -1.78 -2.97 -5.78
N GLU A 90 -1.17 -2.94 -6.95
CA GLU A 90 -1.78 -3.30 -8.24
C GLU A 90 -2.09 -4.80 -8.32
N LEU A 91 -1.14 -5.67 -7.96
CA LEU A 91 -1.36 -7.12 -7.92
C LEU A 91 -2.51 -7.51 -6.99
N LEU A 92 -2.65 -6.85 -5.84
CA LEU A 92 -3.75 -7.08 -4.89
C LEU A 92 -5.14 -6.74 -5.45
N GLN A 93 -5.25 -5.99 -6.54
CA GLN A 93 -6.53 -5.78 -7.23
C GLN A 93 -7.02 -7.05 -7.92
N GLN A 94 -6.09 -7.94 -8.30
CA GLN A 94 -6.38 -9.19 -8.97
C GLN A 94 -6.80 -10.24 -7.95
N GLU A 95 -8.04 -10.75 -8.08
CA GLU A 95 -8.57 -11.74 -7.14
C GLU A 95 -7.71 -13.00 -7.07
N ARG A 96 -7.21 -13.46 -8.21
CA ARG A 96 -6.32 -14.63 -8.29
C ARG A 96 -5.07 -14.44 -7.42
N PHE A 97 -4.41 -13.29 -7.52
CA PHE A 97 -3.24 -13.01 -6.70
C PHE A 97 -3.57 -13.00 -5.20
N ARG A 98 -4.73 -12.45 -4.80
CA ARG A 98 -5.19 -12.47 -3.40
C ARG A 98 -5.37 -13.88 -2.85
N GLN A 99 -5.75 -14.83 -3.71
CA GLN A 99 -5.88 -16.24 -3.34
C GLN A 99 -4.51 -16.92 -3.28
N ASP A 100 -3.63 -16.64 -4.25
CA ASP A 100 -2.35 -17.34 -4.40
C ASP A 100 -1.28 -16.87 -3.39
N ILE A 101 -1.34 -15.62 -2.90
CA ILE A 101 -0.31 -15.03 -2.00
C ILE A 101 -0.25 -15.66 -0.60
N ILE A 102 -1.23 -16.51 -0.25
CA ILE A 102 -1.13 -17.36 0.94
C ILE A 102 -0.04 -18.43 0.82
N SER A 103 0.35 -18.79 -0.42
CA SER A 103 1.38 -19.78 -0.69
C SER A 103 2.78 -19.25 -0.33
N PRO A 104 3.54 -19.97 0.50
CA PRO A 104 4.94 -19.64 0.80
C PRO A 104 5.81 -19.56 -0.46
N ASP A 105 5.55 -20.40 -1.46
CA ASP A 105 6.33 -20.43 -2.70
C ASP A 105 6.19 -19.10 -3.47
N LEU A 106 4.98 -18.54 -3.53
CA LEU A 106 4.75 -17.26 -4.19
C LEU A 106 5.41 -16.11 -3.42
N VAL A 107 5.40 -16.17 -2.08
CA VAL A 107 6.10 -15.19 -1.24
C VAL A 107 7.60 -15.22 -1.50
N SER A 108 8.20 -16.41 -1.52
CA SER A 108 9.63 -16.57 -1.82
C SER A 108 9.97 -16.06 -3.21
N ALA A 109 9.13 -16.33 -4.22
CA ALA A 109 9.32 -15.82 -5.58
C ALA A 109 9.29 -14.29 -5.63
N LEU A 110 8.33 -13.64 -4.96
CA LEU A 110 8.25 -12.17 -4.89
C LEU A 110 9.45 -11.55 -4.17
N VAL A 111 9.93 -12.18 -3.09
CA VAL A 111 11.13 -11.72 -2.37
C VAL A 111 12.35 -11.81 -3.28
N GLN A 112 12.54 -12.94 -3.98
CA GLN A 112 13.65 -13.12 -4.90
C GLN A 112 13.60 -12.12 -6.06
N GLU A 113 12.42 -11.88 -6.63
CA GLU A 113 12.23 -10.87 -7.68
C GLU A 113 12.58 -9.46 -7.18
N GLY A 114 12.13 -9.10 -5.98
CA GLY A 114 12.44 -7.81 -5.36
C GLY A 114 13.94 -7.62 -5.10
N LEU A 115 14.62 -8.65 -4.62
CA LEU A 115 16.08 -8.64 -4.43
C LEU A 115 16.82 -8.48 -5.75
N LYS A 116 16.40 -9.24 -6.78
CA LYS A 116 17.01 -9.15 -8.12
C LYS A 116 16.85 -7.75 -8.70
N ALA A 117 15.65 -7.18 -8.64
CA ALA A 117 15.43 -5.81 -9.10
C ALA A 117 16.34 -4.83 -8.35
N ALA A 118 16.45 -4.91 -7.02
CA ALA A 118 17.34 -4.02 -6.25
C ALA A 118 18.81 -4.11 -6.70
N VAL A 119 19.30 -5.31 -7.00
CA VAL A 119 20.67 -5.53 -7.52
C VAL A 119 20.83 -4.93 -8.91
N GLU A 120 19.90 -5.18 -9.84
CA GLU A 120 19.94 -4.66 -11.21
C GLU A 120 19.92 -3.12 -11.26
N TRP A 121 19.27 -2.47 -10.29
CA TRP A 121 19.28 -1.02 -10.15
C TRP A 121 20.65 -0.50 -9.70
N HIS A 122 21.33 -1.18 -8.78
CA HIS A 122 22.67 -0.80 -8.31
C HIS A 122 23.79 -1.08 -9.33
N GLU A 123 23.64 -2.05 -10.24
CA GLU A 123 24.60 -2.28 -11.33
C GLU A 123 24.53 -1.24 -12.45
N LYS A 124 23.48 -0.42 -12.49
CA LYS A 124 23.28 0.63 -13.49
C LYS A 124 23.71 2.03 -13.01
N GLU A 125 24.20 2.16 -11.79
CA GLU A 125 24.87 3.38 -11.27
C GLU A 125 26.39 3.32 -11.48
#